data_AF-A0A6G4A059-F1
#
_entry.id   AF-A0A6G4A059-F1
#
_cell.length_a   1.000
_cell.length_b   1.000
_cell.length_c   1.000
_cell.angle_alpha   90.00
_cell.angle_beta   90.00
_cell.angle_gamma   90.00
#
_symmetry.space_group_name_H-M   'P 1'
#
loop_
_entity.id
_entity.type
_entity.pdbx_description
1 polymer ?
#
loop_
_entity_poly.entity_id
_entity_poly.type
_entity_poly.pdbx_seq_one_letter_code
_entity_poly.pdbx_strand_id
1 'polypeptide(L)'
;MVDELKLTILLKQSTHHLAIQEHIGNWLHRAQLSDEEFKASHYERAFKHIVFSSLIPIEKDGIYQQGRAYVLTIRSPLRDTLQRLKLCMQQCREDEHFQLVTSEIQRPKRMTHITEMLAITPVIVTVNRKPWLHENSVEQLLQQLHNNAVKKLLSLEPETQVEEGNHFIQGIRVENKKPIGLHYKGRKLLGNKLKLFINDDPQSQRLAQTVFASGLGEKGSSIGAGFCLAKYLV
;
A
#
# COMPACT_ATOMS: atom_id res chain seq x y z
N MET A 1 -5.41 -11.74 10.26
CA MET A 1 -4.50 -10.84 11.03
C MET A 1 -3.32 -10.52 10.14
N VAL A 2 -2.89 -9.26 10.06
CA VAL A 2 -1.83 -8.84 9.14
C VAL A 2 -0.60 -8.47 9.94
N ASP A 3 0.51 -9.16 9.69
CA ASP A 3 1.81 -8.78 10.28
C ASP A 3 2.32 -7.50 9.59
N GLU A 4 3.06 -6.67 10.33
CA GLU A 4 3.66 -5.44 9.83
C GLU A 4 5.16 -5.46 10.05
N LEU A 5 5.93 -5.14 9.00
CA LEU A 5 7.36 -4.83 9.12
C LEU A 5 7.51 -3.32 9.32
N LYS A 6 8.04 -2.92 10.46
CA LYS A 6 8.42 -1.54 10.76
C LYS A 6 9.91 -1.34 10.54
N LEU A 7 10.25 -0.31 9.79
CA LEU A 7 11.63 0.14 9.59
C LEU A 7 11.78 1.50 10.25
N THR A 8 12.70 1.61 11.21
CA THR A 8 13.17 2.91 11.71
C THR A 8 14.32 3.35 10.83
N ILE A 9 14.21 4.52 10.23
CA ILE A 9 15.15 5.01 9.22
C ILE A 9 15.62 6.40 9.57
N LEU A 10 16.90 6.69 9.33
CA LEU A 10 17.44 8.05 9.32
C LEU A 10 17.35 8.58 7.89
N LEU A 11 16.77 9.77 7.71
CA LEU A 11 16.71 10.40 6.40
C LEU A 11 18.01 11.16 6.12
N LYS A 12 18.66 10.87 4.99
CA LYS A 12 19.95 11.46 4.59
C LYS A 12 19.80 12.71 3.74
N GLN A 13 18.63 12.92 3.14
CA GLN A 13 18.34 14.07 2.27
C GLN A 13 16.92 14.59 2.49
N SER A 14 16.76 15.90 2.66
CA SER A 14 15.43 16.49 2.79
C SER A 14 14.62 16.30 1.52
N THR A 15 13.40 15.79 1.65
CA THR A 15 12.62 15.30 0.49
C THR A 15 11.15 15.69 0.63
N HIS A 16 10.58 16.25 -0.43
CA HIS A 16 9.15 16.56 -0.48
C HIS A 16 8.29 15.28 -0.45
N HIS A 17 7.17 15.30 0.28
CA HIS A 17 6.31 14.13 0.49
C HIS A 17 5.74 13.49 -0.79
N LEU A 18 5.67 14.23 -1.90
CA LEU A 18 5.24 13.68 -3.20
C LEU A 18 6.33 12.87 -3.91
N ALA A 19 7.60 13.07 -3.55
CA ALA A 19 8.74 12.35 -4.11
C ALA A 19 9.18 11.17 -3.23
N ILE A 20 8.97 11.25 -1.90
CA ILE A 20 9.48 10.24 -0.96
C ILE A 20 9.04 8.80 -1.27
N GLN A 21 7.82 8.63 -1.79
CA GLN A 21 7.25 7.32 -2.13
C GLN A 21 8.09 6.58 -3.18
N GLU A 22 8.59 7.31 -4.18
CA GLU A 22 9.45 6.74 -5.22
C GLU A 22 10.81 6.35 -4.65
N HIS A 23 11.41 7.19 -3.81
CA HIS A 23 12.68 6.87 -3.16
C HIS A 23 12.55 5.63 -2.28
N ILE A 24 11.50 5.52 -1.47
CA ILE A 24 11.23 4.33 -0.65
C ILE A 24 11.06 3.10 -1.55
N GLY A 25 10.22 3.19 -2.58
CA GLY A 25 9.98 2.09 -3.51
C GLY A 25 11.24 1.59 -4.20
N ASN A 26 12.11 2.52 -4.63
CA ASN A 26 13.40 2.20 -5.25
C ASN A 26 14.35 1.53 -4.25
N TRP A 27 14.41 2.01 -3.01
CA TRP A 27 15.24 1.40 -1.97
C TRP A 27 14.78 -0.02 -1.63
N LEU A 28 13.49 -0.23 -1.41
CA LEU A 28 12.91 -1.56 -1.19
C LEU A 28 13.18 -2.48 -2.38
N HIS A 29 13.00 -1.98 -3.60
CA HIS A 29 13.26 -2.78 -4.80
C HIS A 29 14.73 -3.18 -4.92
N ARG A 30 15.67 -2.27 -4.62
CA ARG A 30 17.11 -2.60 -4.60
C ARG A 30 17.45 -3.64 -3.55
N ALA A 31 16.90 -3.52 -2.35
CA ALA A 31 17.11 -4.51 -1.29
C ALA A 31 16.62 -5.91 -1.73
N GLN A 32 15.47 -5.97 -2.39
CA GLN A 32 14.90 -7.22 -2.91
C GLN A 32 15.79 -7.92 -3.95
N LEU A 33 16.72 -7.23 -4.60
CA LEU A 33 17.65 -7.87 -5.56
C LEU A 33 18.66 -8.80 -4.87
N SER A 34 18.80 -8.80 -3.54
CA SER A 34 19.67 -9.76 -2.85
C SER A 34 19.02 -11.11 -2.58
N ASP A 35 17.70 -11.27 -2.81
CA ASP A 35 16.96 -12.50 -2.57
C ASP A 35 16.47 -13.11 -3.89
N GLU A 36 16.72 -14.40 -4.06
CA GLU A 36 16.46 -15.10 -5.32
C GLU A 36 14.95 -15.27 -5.60
N GLU A 37 14.10 -15.37 -4.57
CA GLU A 37 12.65 -15.48 -4.73
C GLU A 37 12.05 -14.14 -5.19
N PHE A 38 12.52 -13.03 -4.63
CA PHE A 38 12.15 -11.70 -5.10
C PHE A 38 12.65 -11.37 -6.51
N LYS A 39 13.83 -11.86 -6.89
CA LYS A 39 14.35 -11.76 -8.26
C LYS A 39 13.49 -12.55 -9.25
N ALA A 40 13.19 -13.82 -8.94
CA ALA A 40 12.39 -14.68 -9.81
C ALA A 40 11.01 -14.06 -10.08
N SER A 41 10.33 -13.63 -9.01
CA SER A 41 9.00 -13.01 -9.10
C SER A 41 9.00 -11.61 -9.72
N HIS A 42 10.16 -10.98 -9.97
CA HIS A 42 10.22 -9.64 -10.58
C HIS A 42 9.67 -9.62 -12.02
N TYR A 43 9.91 -10.70 -12.78
CA TYR A 43 9.49 -10.82 -14.18
C TYR A 43 8.06 -11.33 -14.34
N GLU A 44 7.46 -11.81 -13.25
CA GLU A 44 6.10 -12.31 -13.24
C GLU A 44 5.08 -11.18 -13.25
N ARG A 45 4.00 -11.36 -14.00
CA ARG A 45 2.83 -10.45 -13.98
C ARG A 45 1.88 -10.79 -12.83
N ALA A 46 2.44 -11.05 -11.65
CA ALA A 46 1.70 -11.42 -10.44
C ALA A 46 1.63 -10.27 -9.42
N PHE A 47 0.68 -10.35 -8.49
CA PHE A 47 0.64 -9.44 -7.36
C PHE A 47 1.77 -9.78 -6.40
N LYS A 48 2.62 -8.79 -6.10
CA LYS A 48 3.69 -8.96 -5.09
C LYS A 48 3.17 -9.01 -3.65
N HIS A 49 1.90 -8.66 -3.44
CA HIS A 49 1.26 -8.59 -2.12
C HIS A 49 2.02 -7.77 -1.07
N ILE A 50 2.71 -6.71 -1.51
CA ILE A 50 3.41 -5.76 -0.63
C ILE A 50 2.80 -4.38 -0.81
N VAL A 51 2.53 -3.69 0.30
CA VAL A 51 2.22 -2.26 0.35
C VAL A 51 2.96 -1.61 1.50
N PHE A 52 3.34 -0.34 1.35
CA PHE A 52 4.05 0.40 2.39
C PHE A 52 3.48 1.81 2.59
N SER A 53 3.60 2.31 3.82
CA SER A 53 3.13 3.64 4.21
C SER A 53 4.04 4.75 3.68
N SER A 54 3.65 6.01 3.88
CA SER A 54 4.65 7.09 3.89
C SER A 54 5.45 7.08 5.21
N LEU A 55 6.35 8.04 5.37
CA LEU A 55 7.14 8.20 6.59
C LEU A 55 6.29 8.84 7.71
N ILE A 56 6.48 8.37 8.93
CA ILE A 56 5.84 8.90 10.14
C ILE A 56 6.92 9.37 11.11
N PRO A 57 6.79 10.56 11.75
CA PRO A 57 5.69 11.51 11.62
C PRO A 57 5.65 12.24 10.27
N ILE A 58 4.46 12.69 9.87
CA ILE A 58 4.27 13.53 8.68
C ILE A 58 4.68 14.96 9.03
N GLU A 59 5.51 15.58 8.19
CA GLU A 59 5.94 16.96 8.37
C GLU A 59 4.87 17.94 7.89
N LYS A 60 4.65 19.01 8.67
CA LYS A 60 3.56 19.98 8.44
C LYS A 60 3.76 20.81 7.18
N ASP A 61 5.01 21.08 6.83
CA ASP A 61 5.42 21.80 5.61
C ASP A 61 5.48 20.87 4.38
N GLY A 62 5.25 19.57 4.57
CA GLY A 62 5.32 18.57 3.52
C GLY A 62 6.75 18.21 3.07
N ILE A 63 7.78 18.62 3.82
CA ILE A 63 9.19 18.33 3.54
C ILE A 63 9.75 17.49 4.68
N TYR A 64 10.07 16.23 4.39
CA TYR A 64 10.80 15.40 5.34
C TYR A 64 12.22 15.94 5.52
N GLN A 65 12.65 16.04 6.77
CA GLN A 65 13.89 16.67 7.21
C GLN A 65 15.07 15.70 7.26
N GLN A 66 16.19 16.06 6.65
CA GLN A 66 17.48 15.38 6.77
C GLN A 66 17.94 15.28 8.23
N GLY A 67 18.62 14.19 8.58
CA GLY A 67 19.15 13.92 9.91
C GLY A 67 18.10 13.50 10.94
N ARG A 68 16.81 13.45 10.55
CA ARG A 68 15.72 13.03 11.42
C ARG A 68 15.38 11.55 11.21
N ALA A 69 14.97 10.89 12.30
CA ALA A 69 14.47 9.54 12.27
C ALA A 69 12.97 9.49 11.95
N TYR A 70 12.58 8.55 11.10
CA TYR A 70 11.18 8.26 10.73
C TYR A 70 10.90 6.77 10.81
N VAL A 71 9.61 6.44 10.83
CA VAL A 71 9.12 5.06 10.75
C VAL A 71 8.39 4.86 9.43
N LEU A 72 8.77 3.80 8.72
CA LEU A 72 8.08 3.25 7.57
C LEU A 72 7.41 1.94 7.96
N THR A 73 6.14 1.75 7.60
CA THR A 73 5.41 0.49 7.85
C THR A 73 5.15 -0.22 6.53
N ILE A 74 5.44 -1.51 6.48
CA ILE A 74 5.25 -2.38 5.32
C ILE A 74 4.31 -3.51 5.72
N ARG A 75 3.36 -3.85 4.85
CA ARG A 75 2.40 -4.94 5.03
C ARG A 75 2.50 -5.94 3.90
N SER A 76 2.24 -7.19 4.27
CA SER A 76 1.95 -8.29 3.36
C SER A 76 1.03 -9.28 4.08
N PRO A 77 0.07 -9.91 3.38
CA PRO A 77 -0.66 -11.06 3.91
C PRO A 77 0.25 -12.29 4.10
N LEU A 78 1.42 -12.31 3.46
CA LEU A 78 2.38 -13.40 3.49
C LEU A 78 3.51 -13.06 4.48
N ARG A 79 3.55 -13.76 5.62
CA ARG A 79 4.56 -13.53 6.67
C ARG A 79 5.99 -13.75 6.16
N ASP A 80 6.19 -14.79 5.35
CA ASP A 80 7.50 -15.12 4.78
C ASP A 80 8.05 -13.99 3.90
N THR A 81 7.17 -13.32 3.15
CA THR A 81 7.53 -12.10 2.39
C THR A 81 8.09 -11.01 3.30
N LEU A 82 7.51 -10.78 4.48
CA LEU A 82 8.01 -9.78 5.43
C LEU A 82 9.33 -10.22 6.06
N GLN A 83 9.51 -11.52 6.34
CA GLN A 83 10.75 -12.06 6.89
C GLN A 83 11.90 -11.94 5.89
N ARG A 84 11.69 -12.33 4.63
CA ARG A 84 12.67 -12.14 3.55
C ARG A 84 13.01 -10.67 3.37
N LEU A 85 11.98 -9.81 3.27
CA LEU A 85 12.21 -8.37 3.10
C LEU A 85 12.99 -7.78 4.28
N LYS A 86 12.71 -8.20 5.52
CA LYS A 86 13.48 -7.77 6.69
C LYS A 86 14.97 -8.10 6.53
N LEU A 87 15.31 -9.31 6.09
CA LEU A 87 16.71 -9.73 5.85
C LEU A 87 17.35 -8.93 4.71
N CYS A 88 16.65 -8.76 3.59
CA CYS A 88 17.10 -7.91 2.48
C CYS A 88 17.42 -6.48 2.94
N MET A 89 16.53 -5.87 3.73
CA MET A 89 16.75 -4.51 4.26
C MET A 89 17.94 -4.44 5.22
N GLN A 90 18.17 -5.48 6.02
CA GLN A 90 19.34 -5.57 6.91
C GLN A 90 20.66 -5.72 6.15
N GLN A 91 20.63 -6.23 4.92
CA GLN A 91 21.79 -6.26 4.02
C GLN A 91 21.94 -4.93 3.26
N CYS A 92 20.82 -4.32 2.86
CA CYS A 92 20.74 -3.04 2.15
C CYS A 92 20.50 -1.86 3.11
N ARG A 93 21.31 -1.76 4.18
CA ARG A 93 21.08 -0.76 5.23
C ARG A 93 21.31 0.68 4.76
N GLU A 94 22.26 0.87 3.85
CA GLU A 94 22.65 2.18 3.36
C GLU A 94 22.02 2.45 2.00
N ASP A 95 21.48 3.65 1.86
CA ASP A 95 20.92 4.19 0.64
C ASP A 95 21.43 5.63 0.44
N GLU A 96 21.15 6.21 -0.72
CA GLU A 96 21.42 7.62 -0.98
C GLU A 96 20.50 8.52 -0.14
N HIS A 97 19.24 8.12 0.06
CA HIS A 97 18.23 8.89 0.78
C HIS A 97 18.00 8.41 2.21
N PHE A 98 18.33 7.16 2.50
CA PHE A 98 17.96 6.50 3.75
C PHE A 98 19.13 5.76 4.39
N GLN A 99 19.08 5.62 5.70
CA GLN A 99 19.87 4.65 6.45
C GLN A 99 18.95 3.87 7.37
N LEU A 100 18.99 2.54 7.30
CA LEU A 100 18.24 1.67 8.19
C LEU A 100 18.86 1.63 9.59
N VAL A 101 18.10 2.11 10.57
CA VAL A 101 18.47 2.04 11.99
C VAL A 101 18.06 0.69 12.57
N THR A 102 16.76 0.35 12.50
CA THR A 102 16.22 -0.93 13.00
C THR A 102 15.11 -1.48 12.11
N SER A 103 14.88 -2.79 12.17
CA SER A 103 13.78 -3.47 11.48
C SER A 103 13.10 -4.51 12.36
N GLU A 104 11.79 -4.41 12.51
CA GLU A 104 11.00 -5.24 13.44
C GLU A 104 9.70 -5.70 12.80
N ILE A 105 9.39 -6.99 12.94
CA ILE A 105 8.08 -7.53 12.55
C ILE A 105 7.22 -7.53 13.80
N GLN A 106 6.10 -6.82 13.74
CA GLN A 106 5.11 -6.77 14.79
C GLN A 106 3.79 -7.34 14.30
N ARG A 107 3.02 -7.92 15.22
CA ARG A 107 1.63 -8.28 14.98
C ARG A 107 0.73 -7.27 15.70
N PRO A 108 0.07 -6.35 14.99
CA PRO A 108 -0.90 -5.46 15.63
C PRO A 108 -2.04 -6.26 16.28
N LYS A 109 -2.70 -5.65 17.28
CA LYS A 109 -3.82 -6.27 18.02
C LYS A 109 -4.90 -6.79 17.07
N ARG A 110 -5.62 -7.82 17.53
CA ARG A 110 -6.60 -8.59 16.74
C ARG A 110 -7.57 -7.66 16.02
N MET A 111 -7.47 -7.66 14.70
CA MET A 111 -8.44 -7.04 13.79
C MET A 111 -9.64 -7.98 13.70
N THR A 112 -10.83 -7.50 14.06
CA THR A 112 -12.08 -8.30 14.05
C THR A 112 -12.86 -8.01 12.78
N HIS A 113 -13.51 -6.85 12.75
CA HIS A 113 -14.49 -6.47 11.73
C HIS A 113 -14.19 -5.06 11.26
N ILE A 114 -13.86 -4.89 9.98
CA ILE A 114 -13.49 -3.61 9.39
C ILE A 114 -14.77 -2.88 8.99
N THR A 115 -15.00 -1.71 9.58
CA THR A 115 -16.15 -0.84 9.23
C THR A 115 -15.76 0.25 8.25
N GLU A 116 -14.56 0.79 8.41
CA GLU A 116 -14.05 1.88 7.58
C GLU A 116 -12.59 1.65 7.23
N MET A 117 -12.21 2.07 6.02
CA MET A 117 -10.81 2.16 5.61
C MET A 117 -10.49 3.56 5.11
N LEU A 118 -9.38 4.14 5.59
CA LEU A 118 -8.88 5.44 5.16
C LEU A 118 -7.53 5.26 4.47
N ALA A 119 -7.46 5.60 3.18
CA ALA A 119 -6.20 5.62 2.46
C ALA A 119 -5.32 6.80 2.92
N ILE A 120 -4.18 6.50 3.54
CA ILE A 120 -3.22 7.52 3.98
C ILE A 120 -2.21 7.86 2.89
N THR A 121 -1.99 6.95 1.95
CA THR A 121 -1.28 7.22 0.70
C THR A 121 -2.29 7.27 -0.46
N PRO A 122 -2.07 8.06 -1.52
CA PRO A 122 -3.01 8.15 -2.64
C PRO A 122 -3.31 6.79 -3.25
N VAL A 123 -4.58 6.53 -3.54
CA VAL A 123 -5.06 5.34 -4.24
C VAL A 123 -5.03 5.63 -5.73
N ILE A 124 -4.31 4.79 -6.48
CA ILE A 124 -4.23 4.88 -7.93
C ILE A 124 -5.21 3.86 -8.52
N VAL A 125 -6.09 4.35 -9.39
CA VAL A 125 -7.05 3.55 -10.14
C VAL A 125 -7.02 3.98 -11.60
N THR A 126 -6.90 3.01 -12.49
CA THR A 126 -6.92 3.22 -13.93
C THR A 126 -8.28 2.84 -14.50
N VAL A 127 -8.94 3.76 -15.20
CA VAL A 127 -10.16 3.51 -15.99
C VAL A 127 -9.85 3.81 -17.45
N ASN A 128 -10.10 2.85 -18.35
CA ASN A 128 -9.85 3.00 -19.79
C ASN A 128 -8.44 3.52 -20.13
N ARG A 129 -7.42 2.97 -19.45
CA ARG A 129 -5.99 3.35 -19.59
C ARG A 129 -5.65 4.79 -19.16
N LYS A 130 -6.56 5.48 -18.48
CA LYS A 130 -6.37 6.81 -17.91
C LYS A 130 -6.57 6.76 -16.39
N PRO A 131 -5.98 7.68 -15.61
CA PRO A 131 -6.29 7.76 -14.18
C PRO A 131 -7.77 8.08 -13.98
N TRP A 132 -8.37 7.52 -12.93
CA TRP A 132 -9.68 7.96 -12.49
C TRP A 132 -9.60 9.37 -11.88
N LEU A 133 -10.48 10.25 -12.35
CA LEU A 133 -10.61 11.65 -11.95
C LEU A 133 -12.05 11.90 -11.47
N HIS A 134 -12.29 13.06 -10.84
CA HIS A 134 -13.58 13.36 -10.20
C HIS A 134 -14.74 13.46 -11.19
N GLU A 135 -14.44 13.79 -12.45
CA GLU A 135 -15.39 13.80 -13.56
C GLU A 135 -15.77 12.38 -14.04
N ASN A 136 -15.05 11.35 -13.62
CA ASN A 136 -15.39 9.97 -13.94
C ASN A 136 -16.44 9.42 -12.98
N SER A 137 -17.14 8.37 -13.42
CA SER A 137 -18.20 7.76 -12.63
C SER A 137 -17.66 7.13 -11.35
N VAL A 138 -18.32 7.41 -10.22
CA VAL A 138 -18.04 6.76 -8.93
C VAL A 138 -18.32 5.26 -9.01
N GLU A 139 -19.30 4.84 -9.81
CA GLU A 139 -19.58 3.41 -10.04
C GLU A 139 -18.40 2.70 -10.70
N GLN A 140 -17.75 3.35 -11.67
CA GLN A 140 -16.53 2.81 -12.29
C GLN A 140 -15.38 2.71 -11.28
N LEU A 141 -15.27 3.66 -10.35
CA LEU A 141 -14.26 3.60 -9.28
C LEU A 141 -14.51 2.38 -8.37
N LEU A 142 -15.74 2.22 -7.90
CA LEU A 142 -16.14 1.11 -7.04
C LEU A 142 -15.90 -0.24 -7.72
N GLN A 143 -16.31 -0.37 -8.99
CA GLN A 143 -16.08 -1.59 -9.76
C GLN A 143 -14.59 -1.91 -9.92
N GLN A 144 -13.74 -0.92 -10.24
CA GLN A 144 -12.30 -1.18 -10.38
C GLN A 144 -11.65 -1.57 -9.06
N LEU A 145 -12.02 -0.92 -7.96
CA LEU A 145 -11.51 -1.26 -6.62
C LEU A 145 -11.96 -2.67 -6.21
N HIS A 146 -13.22 -3.02 -6.45
CA HIS A 146 -13.74 -4.36 -6.19
C HIS A 146 -13.02 -5.41 -7.01
N ASN A 147 -12.92 -5.23 -8.33
CA ASN A 147 -12.22 -6.16 -9.22
C ASN A 147 -10.75 -6.34 -8.83
N ASN A 148 -10.08 -5.27 -8.41
CA ASN A 148 -8.71 -5.33 -7.92
C ASN A 148 -8.60 -6.14 -6.61
N ALA A 149 -9.53 -5.94 -5.68
CA ALA A 149 -9.60 -6.70 -4.43
C ALA A 149 -9.83 -8.20 -4.69
N VAL A 150 -10.80 -8.54 -5.55
CA VAL A 150 -11.11 -9.91 -5.93
C VAL A 150 -9.91 -10.59 -6.57
N LYS A 151 -9.25 -9.92 -7.53
CA LYS A 151 -8.04 -10.48 -8.17
C LYS A 151 -6.90 -10.74 -7.18
N LYS A 152 -6.72 -9.87 -6.18
CA LYS A 152 -5.74 -10.09 -5.10
C LYS A 152 -6.14 -11.22 -4.17
N LEU A 153 -7.43 -11.38 -3.88
CA LEU A 153 -7.92 -12.48 -3.05
C LEU A 153 -7.68 -13.81 -3.76
N LEU A 154 -8.09 -13.91 -5.03
CA LEU A 154 -7.94 -15.13 -5.82
C LEU A 154 -6.46 -15.48 -6.10
N SER A 155 -5.55 -14.50 -6.15
CA SER A 155 -4.12 -14.80 -6.27
C SER A 155 -3.50 -15.35 -4.99
N LEU A 156 -4.11 -15.09 -3.82
CA LEU A 156 -3.71 -15.67 -2.54
C LEU A 156 -4.40 -17.00 -2.27
N GLU A 157 -5.67 -17.09 -2.66
CA GLU A 157 -6.58 -18.19 -2.31
C GLU A 157 -7.39 -18.60 -3.56
N PRO A 158 -6.77 -19.31 -4.53
CA PRO A 158 -7.35 -19.59 -5.85
C PRO A 158 -8.66 -20.38 -5.82
N GLU A 159 -8.85 -21.22 -4.79
CA GLU A 159 -10.06 -22.03 -4.59
C GLU A 159 -11.24 -21.22 -4.01
N THR A 160 -11.03 -19.94 -3.71
CA THR A 160 -12.09 -19.09 -3.14
C THR A 160 -13.15 -18.81 -4.18
N GLN A 161 -14.39 -19.16 -3.87
CA GLN A 161 -15.54 -18.70 -4.63
C GLN A 161 -15.91 -17.29 -4.17
N VAL A 162 -16.00 -16.37 -5.14
CA VAL A 162 -16.48 -15.01 -4.92
C VAL A 162 -17.82 -14.92 -5.61
N GLU A 163 -18.88 -14.73 -4.83
CA GLU A 163 -20.23 -14.56 -5.33
C GLU A 163 -20.31 -13.27 -6.14
N GLU A 164 -20.89 -13.36 -7.34
CA GLU A 164 -21.23 -12.19 -8.14
C GLU A 164 -22.32 -11.39 -7.42
N GLY A 165 -22.14 -10.08 -7.32
CA GLY A 165 -23.08 -9.24 -6.59
C GLY A 165 -22.53 -7.86 -6.25
N ASN A 166 -23.00 -7.32 -5.12
CA ASN A 166 -22.63 -5.99 -4.67
C ASN A 166 -21.13 -5.86 -4.39
N HIS A 167 -20.58 -4.67 -4.60
CA HIS A 167 -19.20 -4.39 -4.25
C HIS A 167 -18.97 -4.55 -2.74
N PHE A 168 -17.75 -4.92 -2.34
CA PHE A 168 -17.35 -4.98 -0.93
C PHE A 168 -17.42 -3.63 -0.18
N ILE A 169 -17.56 -2.55 -0.96
CA ILE A 169 -17.62 -1.17 -0.49
C ILE A 169 -19.09 -0.76 -0.49
N GLN A 170 -19.65 -0.51 0.68
CA GLN A 170 -21.00 0.04 0.86
C GLN A 170 -21.08 1.49 0.35
N GLY A 171 -20.01 2.26 0.58
CA GLY A 171 -19.93 3.66 0.21
C GLY A 171 -18.50 4.15 0.14
N ILE A 172 -18.27 5.19 -0.66
CA ILE A 172 -16.95 5.76 -0.89
C ILE A 172 -17.01 7.28 -0.83
N ARG A 173 -15.99 7.89 -0.22
CA ARG A 173 -15.79 9.33 -0.20
C ARG A 173 -14.38 9.68 -0.69
N VAL A 174 -14.31 10.66 -1.58
CA VAL A 174 -13.05 11.24 -2.04
C VAL A 174 -12.71 12.43 -1.14
N GLU A 175 -11.60 12.35 -0.43
CA GLU A 175 -11.23 13.31 0.63
C GLU A 175 -10.45 14.53 0.09
N ASN A 176 -9.82 14.41 -1.08
CA ASN A 176 -9.04 15.47 -1.70
C ASN A 176 -9.81 16.15 -2.84
N LYS A 177 -9.76 17.49 -2.94
CA LYS A 177 -10.42 18.26 -4.01
C LYS A 177 -9.76 18.11 -5.39
N LYS A 178 -8.43 17.90 -5.41
CA LYS A 178 -7.64 17.73 -6.64
C LYS A 178 -6.82 16.45 -6.53
N PRO A 179 -6.68 15.65 -7.59
CA PRO A 179 -5.84 14.45 -7.60
C PRO A 179 -4.40 14.76 -7.14
N ILE A 180 -3.82 13.82 -6.41
CA ILE A 180 -2.46 13.90 -5.89
C ILE A 180 -1.53 13.21 -6.89
N GLY A 181 -0.52 13.93 -7.38
CA GLY A 181 0.47 13.40 -8.31
C GLY A 181 1.71 12.85 -7.62
N LEU A 182 1.83 11.53 -7.56
CA LEU A 182 3.01 10.83 -7.06
C LEU A 182 4.07 10.71 -8.16
N HIS A 183 5.33 10.99 -7.83
CA HIS A 183 6.44 10.75 -8.77
C HIS A 183 6.66 9.25 -8.97
N TYR A 184 6.88 8.85 -10.22
CA TYR A 184 7.20 7.48 -10.60
C TYR A 184 7.83 7.43 -11.98
N LYS A 185 9.08 7.00 -12.08
CA LYS A 185 9.84 6.81 -13.33
C LYS A 185 9.78 8.04 -14.25
N GLY A 186 10.05 9.22 -13.67
CA GLY A 186 10.08 10.49 -14.41
C GLY A 186 8.72 11.05 -14.84
N ARG A 187 7.61 10.43 -14.42
CA ARG A 187 6.25 10.94 -14.66
C ARG A 187 5.44 11.02 -13.37
N LYS A 188 4.25 11.63 -13.44
CA LYS A 188 3.31 11.67 -12.32
C LYS A 188 2.20 10.63 -12.50
N LEU A 189 1.96 9.82 -11.48
CA LEU A 189 0.76 9.00 -11.37
C LEU A 189 -0.25 9.71 -10.48
N LEU A 190 -1.47 9.89 -10.99
CA LEU A 190 -2.54 10.57 -10.25
C LEU A 190 -3.30 9.56 -9.39
N GLY A 191 -3.54 9.93 -8.14
CA GLY A 191 -4.35 9.16 -7.22
C GLY A 191 -5.17 10.05 -6.30
N ASN A 192 -6.09 9.45 -5.56
CA ASN A 192 -6.99 10.15 -4.64
C ASN A 192 -6.91 9.57 -3.23
N LYS A 193 -7.12 10.40 -2.21
CA LYS A 193 -7.37 9.95 -0.84
C LYS A 193 -8.82 9.51 -0.76
N LEU A 194 -9.01 8.24 -0.42
CA LEU A 194 -10.32 7.62 -0.35
C LEU A 194 -10.62 7.20 1.08
N LYS A 195 -11.87 7.40 1.49
CA LYS A 195 -12.46 6.75 2.65
C LYS A 195 -13.52 5.78 2.17
N LEU A 196 -13.42 4.53 2.60
CA LEU A 196 -14.34 3.45 2.28
C LEU A 196 -15.18 3.10 3.50
N PHE A 197 -16.46 2.83 3.28
CA PHE A 197 -17.37 2.17 4.20
C PHE A 197 -17.56 0.74 3.71
N ILE A 198 -17.31 -0.25 4.56
CA ILE A 198 -17.21 -1.66 4.17
C ILE A 198 -18.51 -2.38 4.53
N ASN A 199 -19.00 -3.23 3.62
CA ASN A 199 -20.17 -4.06 3.89
C ASN A 199 -19.86 -5.12 4.97
N ASP A 200 -20.88 -5.51 5.74
CA ASP A 200 -20.73 -6.41 6.88
C ASP A 200 -20.62 -7.90 6.51
N ASP A 201 -20.99 -8.27 5.28
CA ASP A 201 -21.02 -9.66 4.87
C ASP A 201 -19.60 -10.29 4.84
N PRO A 202 -19.49 -11.62 5.02
CA PRO A 202 -18.21 -12.30 5.13
C PRO A 202 -17.29 -12.11 3.90
N GLN A 203 -17.84 -12.05 2.69
CA GLN A 203 -17.07 -11.84 1.47
C GLN A 203 -16.45 -10.44 1.47
N SER A 204 -17.24 -9.42 1.83
CA SER A 204 -16.78 -8.05 1.91
C SER A 204 -15.69 -7.85 2.97
N GLN A 205 -15.84 -8.50 4.12
CA GLN A 205 -14.82 -8.48 5.17
C GLN A 205 -13.52 -9.17 4.73
N ARG A 206 -13.61 -10.29 4.01
CA ARG A 206 -12.43 -10.98 3.45
C ARG A 206 -11.71 -10.10 2.44
N LEU A 207 -12.44 -9.49 1.50
CA LEU A 207 -11.88 -8.56 0.51
C LEU A 207 -11.23 -7.34 1.18
N ALA A 208 -11.89 -6.74 2.19
CA ALA A 208 -11.36 -5.63 2.96
C ALA A 208 -10.05 -5.98 3.68
N GLN A 209 -9.96 -7.17 4.28
CA GLN A 209 -8.73 -7.67 4.91
C GLN A 209 -7.62 -7.88 3.88
N THR A 210 -7.94 -8.43 2.70
CA THR A 210 -6.97 -8.61 1.60
C THR A 210 -6.39 -7.28 1.15
N VAL A 211 -7.22 -6.25 0.92
CA VAL A 211 -6.73 -4.93 0.49
C VAL A 211 -6.01 -4.18 1.62
N PHE A 212 -6.39 -4.40 2.89
CA PHE A 212 -5.66 -3.83 4.03
C PHE A 212 -4.22 -4.38 4.09
N ALA A 213 -4.04 -5.66 3.78
CA ALA A 213 -2.74 -6.34 3.77
C ALA A 213 -1.91 -6.07 2.50
N SER A 214 -2.55 -5.95 1.34
CA SER A 214 -1.89 -5.89 0.02
C SER A 214 -1.98 -4.51 -0.67
N GLY A 215 -2.62 -3.53 -0.03
CA GLY A 215 -2.88 -2.20 -0.57
C GLY A 215 -4.18 -2.14 -1.39
N LEU A 216 -4.82 -0.97 -1.39
CA LEU A 216 -6.01 -0.67 -2.17
C LEU A 216 -5.64 -0.19 -3.58
N GLY A 217 -6.27 -0.73 -4.62
CA GLY A 217 -6.01 -0.33 -5.99
C GLY A 217 -4.62 -0.76 -6.51
N GLU A 218 -3.97 0.12 -7.28
CA GLU A 218 -2.77 -0.21 -8.04
C GLU A 218 -1.48 0.36 -7.41
N LYS A 219 -0.33 -0.19 -7.81
CA LYS A 219 1.03 0.34 -7.51
C LYS A 219 1.48 0.34 -6.04
N GLY A 220 0.82 -0.43 -5.17
CA GLY A 220 1.20 -0.59 -3.76
C GLY A 220 2.65 -1.02 -3.52
N SER A 221 3.16 -1.98 -4.29
CA SER A 221 4.52 -2.51 -4.13
C SER A 221 5.61 -1.62 -4.73
N SER A 222 5.26 -0.68 -5.61
CA SER A 222 6.23 0.16 -6.32
C SER A 222 6.39 1.54 -5.70
N ILE A 223 5.29 2.13 -5.21
CA ILE A 223 5.26 3.51 -4.68
C ILE A 223 4.27 3.64 -3.51
N GLY A 224 4.03 2.55 -2.78
CA GLY A 224 3.25 2.58 -1.54
C GLY A 224 1.79 3.03 -1.70
N ALA A 225 1.27 3.06 -2.93
CA ALA A 225 -0.07 3.57 -3.21
C ALA A 225 -1.16 2.69 -2.56
N GLY A 226 -2.19 3.35 -2.03
CA GLY A 226 -3.33 2.69 -1.40
C GLY A 226 -3.06 1.99 -0.06
N PHE A 227 -2.03 2.41 0.68
CA PHE A 227 -1.85 2.00 2.07
C PHE A 227 -2.97 2.62 2.93
N CYS A 228 -3.69 1.78 3.67
CA CYS A 228 -4.88 2.19 4.40
C CYS A 228 -4.73 2.01 5.92
N LEU A 229 -5.36 2.88 6.69
CA LEU A 229 -5.72 2.61 8.08
C LEU A 229 -7.13 2.02 8.11
N ALA A 230 -7.43 1.18 9.09
CA ALA A 230 -8.75 0.58 9.25
C ALA A 230 -9.31 0.93 10.63
N LYS A 231 -10.62 1.13 10.67
CA LYS A 231 -11.41 1.24 11.90
C LYS A 231 -12.12 -0.10 12.12
N TYR A 232 -12.00 -0.63 13.32
CA TYR A 232 -12.60 -1.90 13.70
C TYR A 232 -13.81 -1.67 14.60
N LEU A 233 -14.79 -2.58 14.57
CA LEU A 233 -15.73 -2.69 15.68
C LEU A 233 -14.95 -3.10 16.94
N VAL A 234 -15.19 -2.35 18.02
CA VAL A 234 -14.63 -2.61 19.36
C VAL A 234 -15.39 -3.76 19.99
#